data_AF-A0A968QBP5-F1
#
_entry.id   AF-A0A968QBP5-F1
#
_cell.length_a   1.000
_cell.length_b   1.000
_cell.length_c   1.000
_cell.angle_alpha   90.00
_cell.angle_beta   90.00
_cell.angle_gamma   90.00
#
_symmetry.space_group_name_H-M   'P 1'
#
loop_
_entity.id
_entity.type
_entity.pdbx_description
1 polymer ?
#
loop_
_entity_poly.entity_id
_entity_poly.type
_entity_poly.pdbx_seq_one_letter_code
_entity_poly.pdbx_strand_id
1 'polypeptide(L)'
;MDQLLQILLWVLLTLTEWIRPILVPLCFVVAWSLVALTVWQLVAVTRDGMKRAQVMHQIPCAECRYFTNNHLLKCPLHPKTALSEAAIDCTDYETNNLINL
;
A
#
# COMPACT_ATOMS: atom_id res chain seq x y z
N MET A 1 58.09 -12.10 -12.21
CA MET A 1 56.79 -11.48 -11.85
C MET A 1 55.66 -12.08 -12.69
N ASP A 2 55.96 -12.47 -13.93
CA ASP A 2 55.04 -13.06 -14.91
C ASP A 2 54.44 -14.41 -14.48
N GLN A 3 55.22 -15.26 -13.80
CA GLN A 3 54.73 -16.57 -13.34
C GLN A 3 53.69 -16.43 -12.22
N LEU A 4 53.82 -15.43 -11.34
CA LEU A 4 52.80 -15.12 -10.33
C LEU A 4 51.53 -14.57 -10.98
N LEU A 5 51.67 -13.73 -12.00
CA LEU A 5 50.53 -13.19 -12.75
C LEU A 5 49.75 -14.30 -13.47
N GLN A 6 50.45 -15.28 -14.09
CA GLN A 6 49.81 -16.42 -14.75
C GLN A 6 49.07 -17.33 -13.77
N ILE A 7 49.68 -17.64 -12.62
CA ILE A 7 49.03 -18.46 -11.58
C ILE A 7 47.80 -17.74 -11.03
N LEU A 8 47.91 -16.43 -10.75
CA LEU A 8 46.80 -15.62 -10.25
C LEU A 8 45.64 -15.57 -11.25
N LEU A 9 45.92 -15.39 -12.55
CA LEU A 9 44.89 -15.40 -13.59
C LEU A 9 44.21 -16.77 -13.70
N TRP A 10 44.98 -17.85 -13.66
CA TRP A 10 44.45 -19.21 -13.74
C TRP A 10 43.57 -19.57 -12.54
N VAL A 11 43.97 -19.15 -11.34
CA VAL A 11 43.20 -19.30 -10.10
C VAL A 11 41.90 -18.50 -10.17
N LEU A 12 41.94 -17.24 -10.61
CA LEU A 12 40.76 -16.38 -10.72
C LEU A 12 39.72 -16.95 -11.70
N LEU A 13 40.17 -17.41 -12.87
CA LEU A 13 39.31 -18.01 -13.89
C LEU A 13 38.66 -19.31 -13.37
N THR A 14 39.46 -20.14 -12.69
CA THR A 14 38.97 -21.38 -12.08
C THR A 14 37.90 -21.05 -11.03
N LEU A 15 38.19 -20.16 -10.08
CA LEU A 15 37.24 -19.72 -9.05
C LEU A 15 35.92 -19.23 -9.63
N THR A 16 35.98 -18.50 -10.75
CA THR A 16 34.78 -17.97 -11.42
C THR A 16 33.89 -19.10 -11.96
N GLU A 17 34.47 -20.12 -12.59
CA GLU A 17 33.72 -21.27 -13.09
C GLU A 17 33.11 -22.13 -11.98
N TRP A 18 33.79 -22.24 -10.84
CA TRP A 18 33.25 -22.95 -9.67
C TRP A 18 32.10 -22.20 -9.00
N ILE A 19 32.12 -20.87 -9.01
CA ILE A 19 31.09 -20.02 -8.37
C ILE A 19 29.87 -19.81 -9.29
N ARG A 20 30.07 -19.76 -10.61
CA ARG A 20 29.02 -19.56 -11.63
C ARG A 20 27.74 -20.39 -11.39
N PRO A 21 27.78 -21.71 -11.14
CA PRO A 21 26.56 -22.51 -10.98
C PRO A 21 25.71 -22.15 -9.76
N ILE A 22 26.30 -21.52 -8.74
CA ILE A 22 25.60 -21.08 -7.52
C ILE A 22 25.06 -19.66 -7.70
N LEU A 23 25.80 -18.81 -8.43
CA LEU A 23 25.44 -17.42 -8.61
C LEU A 23 24.17 -17.23 -9.46
N VAL A 24 23.98 -18.06 -10.49
CA VAL A 24 22.80 -18.02 -11.37
C VAL A 24 21.48 -18.29 -10.63
N PRO A 25 21.31 -19.41 -9.90
CA PRO A 25 20.06 -19.66 -9.18
C PRO A 25 19.85 -18.64 -8.05
N LEU A 26 20.91 -18.18 -7.37
CA LEU A 26 20.79 -17.13 -6.36
C LEU A 26 20.23 -15.84 -6.97
N CYS A 27 20.77 -15.41 -8.11
CA CYS A 27 20.30 -14.21 -8.80
C CYS A 27 18.83 -14.35 -9.23
N PHE A 28 18.44 -15.53 -9.72
CA PHE A 28 17.05 -15.82 -10.08
C PHE A 28 16.12 -15.72 -8.86
N VAL A 29 16.49 -16.35 -7.74
CA VAL A 29 15.70 -16.28 -6.49
C VAL A 29 15.56 -14.85 -5.99
N VAL A 30 16.65 -14.06 -6.03
CA VAL A 30 16.62 -12.64 -5.62
C VAL A 30 15.75 -11.80 -6.56
N ALA A 31 15.87 -12.00 -7.88
CA ALA A 31 15.04 -11.27 -8.84
C ALA A 31 13.55 -11.58 -8.63
N TRP A 32 13.20 -12.86 -8.47
CA TRP A 32 11.82 -13.27 -8.22
C TRP A 32 11.29 -12.83 -6.86
N SER A 33 12.11 -12.83 -5.82
CA SER A 33 11.69 -12.35 -4.51
C SER A 33 11.39 -10.86 -4.52
N LEU A 34 12.21 -10.05 -5.21
CA LEU A 34 11.94 -8.63 -5.40
C LEU A 34 10.64 -8.39 -6.18
N VAL A 35 10.40 -9.14 -7.27
CA VAL A 35 9.13 -9.05 -8.01
C VAL A 35 7.94 -9.46 -7.14
N ALA A 36 8.04 -10.56 -6.40
CA ALA A 36 6.96 -11.02 -5.51
C ALA A 36 6.67 -9.99 -4.41
N LEU A 37 7.70 -9.41 -3.80
CA LEU A 37 7.56 -8.37 -2.79
C LEU A 37 6.91 -7.11 -3.36
N THR A 38 7.33 -6.63 -4.52
CA THR A 38 6.72 -5.45 -5.14
C THR A 38 5.24 -5.66 -5.48
N VAL A 39 4.88 -6.83 -6.03
CA VAL A 39 3.48 -7.20 -6.26
C VAL A 39 2.71 -7.26 -4.95
N TRP A 40 3.29 -7.85 -3.90
CA TRP A 40 2.66 -7.91 -2.59
C TRP A 40 2.39 -6.52 -2.02
N GLN A 41 3.36 -5.61 -2.10
CA GLN A 41 3.19 -4.22 -1.65
C GLN A 41 2.09 -3.51 -2.44
N LEU A 42 2.03 -3.67 -3.76
CA LEU A 42 0.95 -3.10 -4.58
C LEU A 42 -0.42 -3.65 -4.19
N VAL A 43 -0.53 -4.96 -3.95
CA VAL A 43 -1.77 -5.60 -3.50
C VAL A 43 -2.15 -5.15 -2.08
N ALA A 44 -1.18 -5.01 -1.17
CA ALA A 44 -1.42 -4.53 0.18
C ALA A 44 -1.90 -3.07 0.16
N VAL A 45 -1.22 -2.19 -0.58
CA VAL A 45 -1.60 -0.78 -0.73
C VAL A 45 -2.96 -0.63 -1.40
N THR A 46 -3.26 -1.41 -2.43
CA THR A 46 -4.59 -1.37 -3.07
C THR A 46 -5.67 -1.92 -2.15
N ARG A 47 -5.43 -3.00 -1.39
CA ARG A 47 -6.37 -3.50 -0.38
C ARG A 47 -6.58 -2.51 0.76
N ASP A 48 -5.54 -1.88 1.25
CA ASP A 48 -5.63 -0.92 2.34
C ASP A 48 -6.27 0.39 1.86
N GLY A 49 -5.96 0.81 0.63
CA GLY A 49 -6.63 1.90 -0.06
C GLY A 49 -8.11 1.59 -0.31
N MET A 50 -8.45 0.34 -0.66
CA MET A 50 -9.83 -0.10 -0.90
C MET A 50 -10.61 -0.26 0.40
N LYS A 51 -9.99 -0.73 1.49
CA LYS A 51 -10.57 -0.68 2.83
C LYS A 51 -10.81 0.77 3.26
N ARG A 52 -9.86 1.66 3.01
CA ARG A 52 -9.99 3.08 3.31
C ARG A 52 -11.03 3.78 2.42
N ALA A 53 -11.19 3.35 1.18
CA ALA A 53 -12.25 3.80 0.28
C ALA A 53 -13.62 3.20 0.65
N GLN A 54 -13.68 1.95 1.10
CA GLN A 54 -14.89 1.34 1.65
C GLN A 54 -15.31 2.04 2.94
N VAL A 55 -14.37 2.38 3.81
CA VAL A 55 -14.62 3.23 4.98
C VAL A 55 -15.19 4.57 4.54
N MET A 56 -14.63 5.22 3.51
CA MET A 56 -15.20 6.47 2.99
C MET A 56 -16.61 6.30 2.38
N HIS A 57 -16.92 5.15 1.79
CA HIS A 57 -18.26 4.84 1.26
C HIS A 57 -19.26 4.41 2.35
N GLN A 58 -18.77 4.01 3.53
CA GLN A 58 -19.58 3.68 4.70
C GLN A 58 -19.85 4.87 5.61
N ILE A 59 -19.30 6.07 5.32
CA ILE A 59 -19.58 7.27 6.11
C ILE A 59 -20.91 7.88 5.62
N PRO A 60 -22.01 7.79 6.39
CA PRO A 60 -23.31 8.33 5.98
C PRO A 60 -23.35 9.87 6.03
N CYS A 61 -22.30 10.53 6.52
CA CYS A 61 -22.23 11.98 6.65
C CYS A 61 -22.40 12.75 5.33
N ALA A 62 -22.04 12.17 4.19
CA ALA A 62 -22.22 12.83 2.89
C ALA A 62 -23.71 13.04 2.53
N GLU A 63 -24.59 12.20 3.06
CA GLU A 63 -26.04 12.20 2.80
C GLU A 63 -26.85 12.76 3.99
N CYS A 64 -26.16 13.26 5.03
CA CYS A 64 -26.78 13.77 6.25
C CYS A 64 -27.29 15.21 6.05
N ARG A 65 -28.50 15.50 6.52
CA ARG A 65 -29.14 16.83 6.44
C ARG A 65 -28.30 17.94 7.09
N TYR A 66 -27.48 17.60 8.08
CA TYR A 66 -26.65 18.55 8.84
C TYR A 66 -25.24 18.73 8.25
N PHE A 67 -24.93 18.10 7.12
CA PHE A 67 -23.63 18.25 6.48
C PHE A 67 -23.50 19.62 5.81
N THR A 68 -22.90 20.55 6.53
CA THR A 68 -22.43 21.82 5.97
C THR A 68 -21.06 21.52 5.38
N ASN A 69 -20.94 21.49 4.05
CA ASN A 69 -19.69 21.20 3.33
C ASN A 69 -18.62 22.31 3.50
N ASN A 70 -18.33 22.70 4.74
CA ASN A 70 -17.44 23.77 5.14
C ASN A 70 -16.29 23.17 5.96
N HIS A 71 -15.04 23.52 5.60
CA HIS A 71 -13.85 22.99 6.26
C HIS A 71 -13.76 23.31 7.75
N LEU A 72 -14.38 24.42 8.19
CA LEU A 72 -14.40 24.84 9.59
C LEU A 72 -15.48 24.14 10.42
N LEU A 73 -16.62 23.82 9.81
CA LEU A 73 -17.77 23.18 10.46
C LEU A 73 -18.36 22.13 9.50
N LYS A 74 -17.85 20.90 9.61
CA LYS A 74 -18.29 19.76 8.80
C LYS A 74 -19.67 19.22 9.24
N CYS A 75 -19.95 19.28 10.53
CA CYS A 75 -21.25 18.97 11.13
C CYS A 75 -21.43 19.86 12.38
N PRO A 76 -22.55 20.57 12.54
CA PRO A 76 -22.80 21.43 13.70
C PRO A 76 -23.04 20.64 15.00
N LEU A 77 -23.50 19.39 14.92
CA LEU A 77 -23.73 18.53 16.09
C LEU A 77 -22.42 17.95 16.62
N HIS A 78 -21.58 17.43 15.71
CA HIS A 78 -20.33 16.77 16.06
C HIS A 78 -19.17 17.20 15.15
N PRO A 79 -18.59 18.40 15.36
CA PRO A 79 -17.57 18.96 14.47
C PRO A 79 -16.23 18.20 14.51
N LYS A 80 -15.95 17.44 15.58
CA LYS A 80 -14.71 16.66 15.74
C LYS A 80 -14.76 15.26 15.13
N THR A 81 -15.94 14.65 15.05
CA THR A 81 -16.11 13.26 14.59
C THR A 81 -16.62 13.15 13.16
N ALA A 82 -17.10 14.25 12.57
CA ALA A 82 -17.55 14.30 11.18
C ALA A 82 -16.48 13.81 10.17
N LEU A 83 -16.90 12.99 9.19
CA LEU A 83 -16.04 12.40 8.16
C LEU A 83 -14.92 11.48 8.70
N SER A 84 -15.15 10.85 9.85
CA SER A 84 -14.23 9.85 10.45
C SER A 84 -14.93 8.50 10.63
N GLU A 85 -14.16 7.44 10.93
CA GLU A 85 -14.68 6.10 11.21
C GLU A 85 -15.67 6.10 12.39
N ALA A 86 -15.54 7.04 13.33
CA ALA A 86 -16.47 7.22 14.44
C ALA A 86 -17.86 7.74 14.02
N ALA A 87 -18.02 8.21 12.78
CA ALA A 87 -19.30 8.70 12.26
C ALA A 87 -20.07 7.66 11.44
N ILE A 88 -19.56 6.43 11.34
CA ILE A 88 -20.25 5.30 10.67
C ILE A 88 -21.53 4.93 11.44
N ASP A 89 -21.51 5.01 12.77
CA ASP A 89 -22.66 4.74 13.66
C ASP A 89 -23.13 6.03 14.36
N CYS A 90 -23.32 7.10 13.59
CA CYS A 90 -23.78 8.37 14.15
C CYS A 90 -25.25 8.25 14.59
N THR A 91 -25.52 8.30 15.90
CA THR A 91 -26.88 8.23 16.47
C THR A 91 -27.80 9.36 16.00
N ASP A 92 -27.22 10.51 15.69
CA ASP A 92 -27.94 11.71 15.23
C ASP A 92 -28.03 11.80 13.70
N TYR A 93 -27.83 10.69 12.99
CA TYR A 93 -27.93 10.66 11.53
C TYR A 93 -29.38 10.86 11.08
N GLU A 94 -29.63 11.97 10.37
CA GLU A 94 -30.86 12.18 9.61
C GLU A 94 -30.55 12.19 8.11
N THR A 95 -31.15 11.25 7.37
CA THR A 95 -31.12 11.27 5.90
C THR A 95 -31.78 12.53 5.38
N ASN A 96 -31.17 13.16 4.38
CA ASN A 96 -31.80 14.25 3.63
C ASN A 96 -32.92 13.72 2.72
N ASN A 97 -34.01 13.21 3.31
CA ASN A 97 -35.17 12.71 2.58
C ASN A 97 -36.12 13.85 2.23
N LEU A 98 -35.70 14.69 1.29
CA LEU A 98 -36.56 15.62 0.56
C LEU A 98 -36.78 15.13 -0.89
N ILE A 99 -37.06 13.83 -1.08
CA ILE A 99 -37.46 13.28 -2.41
C ILE A 99 -38.76 12.47 -2.34
N ASN A 100 -39.68 12.80 -1.46
CA ASN A 100 -41.09 12.41 -1.61
C ASN A 100 -41.99 13.51 -1.01
N LEU A 101 -42.20 14.58 -1.80
CA LEU A 101 -43.40 15.41 -1.68
C LEU A 101 -44.37 15.00 -2.78
#